data_AF-A0A9W4JNT4-F1
#
_entry.id   AF-A0A9W4JNT4-F1
#
_cell.length_a   1.000
_cell.length_b   1.000
_cell.length_c   1.000
_cell.angle_alpha   90.00
_cell.angle_beta   90.00
_cell.angle_gamma   90.00
#
_symmetry.space_group_name_H-M   'P 1'
#
loop_
_entity.id
_entity.type
_entity.pdbx_description
1 polymer ?
#
loop_
_entity_poly.entity_id
_entity_poly.type
_entity_poly.pdbx_seq_one_letter_code
_entity_poly.pdbx_strand_id
1 'polypeptide(L)'
;MGSFSPLSAFANLGPPPQDEHIALTQAQDADPNEQKVNLTSEEFFNRDGELWLLPVVRQTELELIMDTSLTHSKPSAWSHERFIQAAQDMIFGSTSPELKSKIASIQTVSGTGACHMGAKLLCDTITPNTVWCVSCTSHGAIWDWMGVQKRTYPYSLPDRSGIDFERMLDVLNTQAQRNDIIVLDASAHSSSGLDLEPEQWIELGAVCQKKGIFPFFDSAYQGFASGDPDTDAGAIRCFVQLGLEIGIAQSFSKNFGLSGERVGCLHVVLASSEYREAVFDKLFYYQRGLTSTPPTYGANIVSTILTSESLYTAWRADLKSMTDRVKKLRLGLYSELIRRRVPGSWEYLLIQASSKRISKSNTF
;
A
#
# COMPACT_ATOMS: atom_id res chain seq x y z
N MET A 1 28.64 39.71 37.56
CA MET A 1 27.52 38.75 37.52
C MET A 1 27.73 37.87 36.32
N GLY A 2 28.04 36.58 36.52
CA GLY A 2 28.23 35.65 35.41
C GLY A 2 26.89 35.38 34.71
N SER A 3 26.84 35.60 33.40
CA SER A 3 25.66 35.27 32.61
C SER A 3 25.49 33.75 32.57
N PHE A 4 24.48 33.24 33.27
CA PHE A 4 23.99 31.89 33.02
C PHE A 4 23.32 31.89 31.66
N SER A 5 24.02 31.40 30.63
CA SER A 5 23.36 30.98 29.40
C SER A 5 22.61 29.69 29.72
N PRO A 6 21.27 29.64 29.60
CA PRO A 6 20.53 28.42 29.87
C PRO A 6 20.94 27.34 28.84
N LEU A 7 21.38 26.19 29.35
CA LEU A 7 21.62 25.00 28.52
C LEU A 7 20.27 24.52 27.97
N SER A 8 20.11 24.57 26.66
CA SER A 8 18.91 24.04 26.00
C SER A 8 18.88 22.52 26.13
N ALA A 9 17.73 21.96 26.52
CA ALA A 9 17.47 20.52 26.48
C ALA A 9 17.58 19.94 25.06
N PHE A 10 17.55 20.80 24.03
CA PHE A 10 17.65 20.44 22.62
C PHE A 10 19.04 20.69 22.02
N ALA A 11 20.06 20.99 22.84
CA ALA A 11 21.40 21.33 22.35
C ALA A 11 22.07 20.21 21.51
N ASN A 12 21.64 18.96 21.69
CA ASN A 12 22.14 17.80 20.96
C ASN A 12 21.18 17.31 19.86
N LEU A 13 20.13 18.07 19.53
CA LEU A 13 19.21 17.71 18.46
C LEU A 13 19.90 17.93 17.10
N GLY A 14 20.39 16.85 16.50
CA GLY A 14 20.87 16.85 15.12
C GLY A 14 19.71 16.99 14.12
N PRO A 15 19.98 17.39 12.86
CA PRO A 15 18.97 17.36 11.82
C PRO A 15 18.46 15.92 11.61
N PRO A 16 17.17 15.72 11.28
CA PRO A 16 16.69 14.41 10.90
C PRO A 16 17.41 13.92 9.64
N PRO A 17 17.46 12.60 9.40
CA PRO A 17 17.87 12.07 8.09
C PRO A 17 17.09 12.76 6.97
N GLN A 18 17.76 13.10 5.88
CA GLN A 18 17.12 13.73 4.74
C GLN A 18 16.20 12.72 4.06
N ASP A 19 14.93 13.08 3.89
CA ASP A 19 13.97 12.32 3.10
C ASP A 19 14.13 12.71 1.63
N GLU A 20 14.50 11.75 0.78
CA GLU A 20 14.74 11.98 -0.66
C GLU A 20 13.49 12.47 -1.38
N HIS A 21 12.30 12.01 -0.99
CA HIS A 21 11.03 12.43 -1.60
C HIS A 21 10.75 13.89 -1.27
N ILE A 22 10.88 14.26 0.01
CA ILE A 22 10.71 15.65 0.46
C ILE A 22 11.73 16.57 -0.23
N ALA A 23 12.98 16.15 -0.35
CA ALA A 23 14.02 16.93 -1.01
C ALA A 23 13.69 17.18 -2.49
N LEU A 24 13.17 16.16 -3.20
CA LEU A 24 12.75 16.29 -4.59
C LEU A 24 11.53 17.22 -4.75
N THR A 25 10.54 17.12 -3.85
CA THR A 25 9.39 18.03 -3.84
C THR A 25 9.83 19.48 -3.59
N GLN A 26 10.72 19.71 -2.63
CA GLN A 26 11.25 21.05 -2.35
C GLN A 26 12.04 21.62 -3.54
N ALA A 27 12.86 20.79 -4.21
CA ALA A 27 13.58 21.19 -5.40
C ALA A 27 12.63 21.56 -6.55
N GLN A 28 11.56 20.77 -6.74
CA GLN A 28 10.53 21.02 -7.74
C GLN A 28 9.74 22.30 -7.44
N ASP A 29 9.37 22.55 -6.19
CA ASP A 29 8.65 23.78 -5.80
C ASP A 29 9.49 25.02 -6.02
N ALA A 30 10.80 24.93 -5.72
CA ALA A 30 11.75 26.01 -5.90
C ALA A 30 12.14 26.27 -7.38
N ASP A 31 11.89 25.33 -8.30
CA ASP A 31 12.23 25.49 -9.71
C ASP A 31 11.31 26.53 -10.39
N PRO A 32 11.85 27.67 -10.89
CA PRO A 32 11.05 28.71 -11.52
C PRO A 32 10.66 28.38 -12.97
N ASN A 33 11.14 27.27 -13.54
CA ASN A 33 10.88 26.93 -14.94
C ASN A 33 9.41 26.57 -15.16
N GLU A 34 8.72 27.34 -16.01
CA GLU A 34 7.31 27.10 -16.37
C GLU A 34 7.09 25.77 -17.12
N GLN A 35 8.15 25.16 -17.67
CA GLN A 35 8.10 23.86 -18.36
C GLN A 35 8.49 22.69 -17.46
N LYS A 36 8.64 22.89 -16.14
CA LYS A 36 8.98 21.82 -15.22
C LYS A 36 7.91 20.72 -15.19
N VAL A 37 8.35 19.47 -15.04
CA VAL A 37 7.47 18.30 -14.95
C VAL A 37 7.79 17.56 -13.66
N ASN A 38 6.76 17.36 -12.83
CA ASN A 38 6.87 16.53 -11.64
C ASN A 38 6.55 15.06 -11.98
N LEU A 39 7.55 14.19 -11.86
CA LEU A 39 7.42 12.73 -11.99
C LEU A 39 7.71 11.98 -10.67
N THR A 40 7.76 12.70 -9.56
CA THR A 40 8.03 12.17 -8.21
C THR A 40 6.77 12.09 -7.35
N SER A 41 5.72 12.84 -7.71
CA SER A 41 4.42 12.72 -7.07
C SER A 41 3.78 11.37 -7.40
N GLU A 42 3.30 10.71 -6.36
CA GLU A 42 2.49 9.50 -6.48
C GLU A 42 0.99 9.81 -6.59
N GLU A 43 0.61 11.07 -6.78
CA GLU A 43 -0.79 11.45 -6.99
C GLU A 43 -1.19 11.34 -8.47
N PHE A 44 -2.49 11.20 -8.72
CA PHE A 44 -2.99 11.07 -10.08
C PHE A 44 -3.42 12.43 -10.63
N PHE A 45 -2.84 12.80 -11.78
CA PHE A 45 -3.11 14.06 -12.46
C PHE A 45 -3.93 13.85 -13.76
N ASN A 46 -4.88 14.76 -13.99
CA ASN A 46 -5.70 14.80 -15.20
C ASN A 46 -4.87 15.26 -16.42
N ARG A 47 -5.52 15.50 -17.57
CA ARG A 47 -4.85 15.92 -18.81
C ARG A 47 -4.24 17.31 -18.74
N ASP A 48 -4.79 18.17 -17.88
CA ASP A 48 -4.40 19.56 -17.70
C ASP A 48 -3.30 19.71 -16.65
N GLY A 49 -2.84 18.60 -16.06
CA GLY A 49 -1.80 18.58 -15.04
C GLY A 49 -2.30 18.90 -13.63
N GLU A 50 -3.62 18.82 -13.41
CA GLU A 50 -4.25 19.07 -12.11
C GLU A 50 -4.59 17.77 -11.40
N LEU A 51 -4.62 17.80 -10.07
CA LEU A 51 -5.06 16.66 -9.27
C LEU A 51 -6.49 16.27 -9.64
N TRP A 52 -6.69 14.99 -9.97
CA TRP A 52 -8.00 14.51 -10.39
C TRP A 52 -8.82 14.03 -9.20
N LEU A 53 -9.78 14.85 -8.78
CA LEU A 53 -10.85 14.39 -7.90
C LEU A 53 -11.79 13.48 -8.71
N LEU A 54 -11.90 12.21 -8.30
CA LEU A 54 -12.76 11.24 -8.97
C LEU A 54 -14.22 11.76 -9.00
N PRO A 55 -14.89 11.73 -10.17
CA PRO A 55 -16.31 12.08 -10.29
C PRO A 55 -17.21 11.43 -9.23
N VAL A 56 -17.04 10.13 -8.96
CA VAL A 56 -17.82 9.43 -7.94
C VAL A 56 -17.58 9.96 -6.53
N VAL A 57 -16.34 10.36 -6.22
CA VAL A 57 -15.97 10.93 -4.91
C VAL A 57 -16.63 12.28 -4.74
N ARG A 58 -16.53 13.16 -5.76
CA ARG A 58 -17.23 14.46 -5.75
C ARG A 58 -18.74 14.29 -5.58
N GLN A 59 -19.35 13.34 -6.28
CA GLN A 59 -20.78 13.05 -6.12
C GLN A 59 -21.09 12.64 -4.68
N THR A 60 -20.32 11.72 -4.13
CA THR A 60 -20.51 11.21 -2.76
C THR A 60 -20.30 12.31 -1.71
N GLU A 61 -19.33 13.20 -1.90
CA GLU A 61 -19.11 14.36 -1.02
C GLU A 61 -20.34 15.28 -0.98
N LEU A 62 -20.94 15.56 -2.13
CA LEU A 62 -22.16 16.37 -2.22
C LEU A 62 -23.33 15.69 -1.50
N GLU A 63 -23.50 14.38 -1.67
CA GLU A 63 -24.52 13.59 -0.98
C GLU A 63 -24.34 13.65 0.55
N LEU A 64 -23.09 13.49 1.03
CA LEU A 64 -22.76 13.57 2.45
C LEU A 64 -22.99 14.97 3.04
N ILE A 65 -22.67 16.04 2.29
CA ILE A 65 -22.89 17.43 2.75
C ILE A 65 -24.38 17.74 2.87
N MET A 66 -25.23 17.12 2.04
CA MET A 66 -26.68 17.32 2.08
C MET A 66 -27.38 16.47 3.15
N ASP A 67 -26.72 15.45 3.69
CA ASP A 67 -27.26 14.58 4.74
C ASP A 67 -27.31 15.29 6.09
N THR A 68 -28.51 15.71 6.51
CA THR A 68 -28.74 16.41 7.79
C THR A 68 -28.56 15.51 9.02
N SER A 69 -28.46 14.19 8.83
CA SER A 69 -28.17 13.24 9.91
C SER A 69 -26.67 13.04 10.13
N LEU A 70 -25.83 13.45 9.17
CA LEU A 70 -24.38 13.36 9.28
C LEU A 70 -23.89 14.30 10.40
N THR A 71 -23.05 13.77 11.28
CA THR A 71 -22.42 14.54 12.36
C THR A 71 -20.92 14.34 12.33
N HIS A 72 -20.18 15.32 12.84
CA HIS A 72 -18.74 15.20 13.10
C HIS A 72 -18.45 14.54 14.45
N SER A 73 -19.34 13.66 14.89
CA SER A 73 -19.17 12.92 16.15
C SER A 73 -18.11 11.83 16.00
N LYS A 74 -17.57 11.39 17.14
CA LYS A 74 -16.73 10.20 17.19
C LYS A 74 -17.60 8.98 16.86
N PRO A 75 -17.09 7.97 16.13
CA PRO A 75 -17.84 6.75 15.87
C PRO A 75 -18.36 6.11 17.16
N SER A 76 -19.65 5.76 17.19
CA SER A 76 -20.32 5.21 18.38
C SER A 76 -19.77 3.85 18.82
N ALA A 77 -19.22 3.07 17.89
CA ALA A 77 -18.69 1.72 18.11
C ALA A 77 -17.16 1.65 18.17
N TRP A 78 -16.47 2.75 18.51
CA TRP A 78 -14.99 2.86 18.56
C TRP A 78 -14.26 2.54 17.23
N SER A 79 -14.99 2.03 16.24
CA SER A 79 -14.62 1.70 14.89
C SER A 79 -15.77 2.12 13.96
N HIS A 80 -15.45 2.50 12.74
CA HIS A 80 -16.44 2.80 11.71
C HIS A 80 -16.87 1.47 11.07
N GLU A 81 -17.78 0.74 11.72
CA GLU A 81 -18.14 -0.65 11.35
C GLU A 81 -18.48 -0.80 9.86
N ARG A 82 -19.25 0.14 9.31
CA ARG A 82 -19.61 0.15 7.89
C ARG A 82 -18.39 0.25 7.00
N PHE A 83 -17.43 1.11 7.35
CA PHE A 83 -16.15 1.22 6.64
C PHE A 83 -15.29 -0.02 6.79
N ILE A 84 -15.16 -0.58 8.00
CA ILE A 84 -14.37 -1.80 8.23
C ILE A 84 -14.91 -2.96 7.39
N GLN A 85 -16.22 -3.15 7.38
CA GLN A 85 -16.86 -4.20 6.58
C GLN A 85 -16.60 -3.99 5.09
N ALA A 86 -16.79 -2.77 4.58
CA ALA A 86 -16.52 -2.43 3.19
C ALA A 86 -15.04 -2.64 2.79
N ALA A 87 -14.11 -2.25 3.67
CA ALA A 87 -12.67 -2.43 3.49
C ALA A 87 -12.30 -3.93 3.42
N GLN A 88 -12.85 -4.75 4.33
CA GLN A 88 -12.68 -6.20 4.33
C GLN A 88 -13.24 -6.84 3.06
N ASP A 89 -14.47 -6.47 2.65
CA ASP A 89 -15.10 -7.06 1.48
C ASP A 89 -14.34 -6.69 0.18
N MET A 90 -13.77 -5.48 0.09
CA MET A 90 -12.94 -5.09 -1.05
C MET A 90 -11.65 -5.92 -1.16
N ILE A 91 -10.98 -6.22 -0.04
CA ILE A 91 -9.69 -6.91 -0.08
C ILE A 91 -9.86 -8.43 -0.18
N PHE A 92 -10.78 -9.00 0.60
CA PHE A 92 -10.96 -10.46 0.66
C PHE A 92 -12.05 -10.98 -0.30
N GLY A 93 -12.88 -10.10 -0.86
CA GLY A 93 -14.03 -10.49 -1.68
C GLY A 93 -15.13 -11.14 -0.84
N SER A 94 -15.97 -11.96 -1.48
CA SER A 94 -16.96 -12.79 -0.79
C SER A 94 -16.26 -13.80 0.13
N THR A 95 -16.25 -13.53 1.43
CA THR A 95 -15.59 -14.36 2.44
C THR A 95 -16.57 -15.25 3.18
N SER A 96 -16.11 -16.46 3.53
CA SER A 96 -16.88 -17.36 4.39
C SER A 96 -17.02 -16.77 5.80
N PRO A 97 -18.09 -17.11 6.55
CA PRO A 97 -18.23 -16.72 7.95
C PRO A 97 -17.03 -17.16 8.81
N GLU A 98 -16.42 -18.30 8.48
CA GLU A 98 -15.22 -18.80 9.16
C GLU A 98 -14.01 -17.90 8.93
N LEU A 99 -13.75 -17.46 7.70
CA LEU A 99 -12.65 -16.52 7.46
C LEU A 99 -12.93 -15.18 8.14
N LYS A 100 -14.17 -14.66 8.03
CA LYS A 100 -14.57 -13.43 8.73
C LYS A 100 -14.33 -13.52 10.23
N SER A 101 -14.55 -14.67 10.87
CA SER A 101 -14.33 -14.84 12.32
C SER A 101 -12.86 -14.81 12.73
N LYS A 102 -11.92 -15.01 11.79
CA LYS A 102 -10.46 -15.01 12.01
C LYS A 102 -9.78 -13.68 11.68
N ILE A 103 -10.52 -12.68 11.20
CA ILE A 103 -9.96 -11.39 10.79
C ILE A 103 -10.18 -10.33 11.87
N ALA A 104 -9.10 -9.81 12.43
CA ALA A 104 -9.14 -8.57 13.21
C ALA A 104 -8.92 -7.38 12.25
N SER A 105 -9.71 -6.32 12.37
CA SER A 105 -9.55 -5.13 11.53
C SER A 105 -9.82 -3.84 12.29
N ILE A 106 -9.04 -2.81 11.97
CA ILE A 106 -9.18 -1.50 12.57
C ILE A 106 -8.87 -0.42 11.54
N GLN A 107 -9.64 0.67 11.58
CA GLN A 107 -9.41 1.81 10.71
C GLN A 107 -8.13 2.52 11.15
N THR A 108 -7.33 2.96 10.18
CA THR A 108 -6.04 3.61 10.42
C THR A 108 -5.92 4.91 9.62
N VAL A 109 -4.89 5.68 9.94
CA VAL A 109 -4.50 6.87 9.16
C VAL A 109 -3.77 6.39 7.92
N SER A 110 -4.53 6.02 6.89
CA SER A 110 -4.02 5.49 5.61
C SER A 110 -3.17 4.20 5.78
N GLY A 111 -2.50 3.79 4.70
CA GLY A 111 -1.58 2.66 4.69
C GLY A 111 -0.40 2.86 5.66
N THR A 112 0.15 4.07 5.75
CA THR A 112 1.24 4.39 6.69
C THR A 112 0.88 4.10 8.15
N GLY A 113 -0.33 4.50 8.57
CA GLY A 113 -0.84 4.21 9.91
C GLY A 113 -1.07 2.72 10.13
N ALA A 114 -1.53 2.00 9.10
CA ALA A 114 -1.67 0.54 9.16
C ALA A 114 -0.31 -0.17 9.28
N CYS A 115 0.70 0.25 8.50
CA CYS A 115 2.07 -0.23 8.61
C CYS A 115 2.66 0.02 10.00
N HIS A 116 2.47 1.22 10.55
CA HIS A 116 2.96 1.56 11.89
C HIS A 116 2.33 0.70 12.98
N MET A 117 0.99 0.60 12.99
CA MET A 117 0.26 -0.20 13.97
C MET A 117 0.54 -1.70 13.81
N GLY A 118 0.66 -2.18 12.57
CA GLY A 118 1.04 -3.55 12.25
C GLY A 118 2.44 -3.88 12.74
N ALA A 119 3.43 -3.04 12.42
CA ALA A 119 4.80 -3.20 12.92
C ALA A 119 4.85 -3.22 14.44
N LYS A 120 4.14 -2.31 15.12
CA LYS A 120 4.05 -2.27 16.58
C LYS A 120 3.40 -3.53 17.16
N LEU A 121 2.35 -4.06 16.53
CA LEU A 121 1.73 -5.32 16.93
C LEU A 121 2.74 -6.48 16.83
N LEU A 122 3.39 -6.62 15.68
CA LEU A 122 4.34 -7.70 15.42
C LEU A 122 5.57 -7.62 16.33
N CYS A 123 6.03 -6.42 16.67
CA CYS A 123 7.12 -6.26 17.65
C CYS A 123 6.72 -6.71 19.06
N ASP A 124 5.46 -6.51 19.47
CA ASP A 124 4.97 -6.95 20.77
C ASP A 124 4.66 -8.45 20.84
N THR A 125 4.36 -9.09 19.70
CA THR A 125 3.87 -10.48 19.65
C THR A 125 4.90 -11.46 19.09
N ILE A 126 5.47 -11.16 17.92
CA ILE A 126 6.41 -12.02 17.21
C ILE A 126 7.85 -11.74 17.64
N THR A 127 8.15 -10.51 18.07
CA THR A 127 9.50 -10.04 18.41
C THR A 127 10.49 -10.35 17.27
N PRO A 128 10.30 -9.74 16.09
CA PRO A 128 11.03 -10.12 14.88
C PRO A 128 12.52 -9.79 15.00
N ASN A 129 13.37 -10.72 14.56
CA ASN A 129 14.81 -10.46 14.46
C ASN A 129 15.13 -9.55 13.28
N THR A 130 14.49 -9.82 12.15
CA THR A 130 14.71 -9.11 10.90
C THR A 130 13.39 -8.82 10.19
N VAL A 131 13.32 -7.65 9.56
CA VAL A 131 12.33 -7.35 8.53
C VAL A 131 12.99 -7.33 7.15
N TRP A 132 12.42 -8.10 6.23
CA TRP A 132 12.81 -8.21 4.84
C TRP A 132 11.95 -7.24 4.01
N CYS A 133 12.57 -6.23 3.41
CA CYS A 133 11.90 -5.24 2.57
C CYS A 133 12.77 -4.87 1.35
N VAL A 134 12.17 -4.47 0.24
CA VAL A 134 12.97 -3.88 -0.86
C VAL A 134 13.57 -2.54 -0.43
N SER A 135 14.72 -2.14 -0.98
CA SER A 135 15.53 -1.02 -0.42
C SER A 135 14.80 0.33 -0.40
N CYS A 136 13.74 0.48 -1.18
CA CYS A 136 12.99 1.71 -1.42
C CYS A 136 11.56 1.66 -0.89
N THR A 137 11.20 0.73 0.02
CA THR A 137 9.86 0.77 0.62
C THR A 137 9.63 2.09 1.37
N SER A 138 8.56 2.81 1.02
CA SER A 138 8.12 4.09 1.63
C SER A 138 7.86 4.01 3.15
N HIS A 139 7.87 2.80 3.70
CA HIS A 139 7.65 2.51 5.12
C HIS A 139 8.91 1.99 5.84
N GLY A 140 10.09 2.06 5.22
CA GLY A 140 11.35 1.60 5.81
C GLY A 140 11.68 2.28 7.15
N ALA A 141 11.37 3.58 7.30
CA ALA A 141 11.62 4.33 8.54
C ALA A 141 10.80 3.83 9.74
N ILE A 142 9.60 3.27 9.49
CA ILE A 142 8.76 2.72 10.55
C ILE A 142 9.49 1.60 11.29
N TRP A 143 10.16 0.72 10.55
CA TRP A 143 10.90 -0.39 11.14
C TRP A 143 12.16 0.06 11.87
N ASP A 144 12.81 1.14 11.41
CA ASP A 144 13.92 1.76 12.16
C ASP A 144 13.44 2.29 13.51
N TRP A 145 12.28 2.96 13.54
CA TRP A 145 11.69 3.46 14.78
C TRP A 145 11.26 2.34 15.73
N MET A 146 10.91 1.16 15.20
CA MET A 146 10.63 -0.03 16.00
C MET A 146 11.89 -0.76 16.47
N GLY A 147 13.08 -0.36 16.01
CA GLY A 147 14.34 -0.99 16.38
C GLY A 147 14.54 -2.39 15.78
N VAL A 148 13.86 -2.72 14.68
CA VAL A 148 13.97 -4.03 14.02
C VAL A 148 15.07 -3.97 12.95
N GLN A 149 15.95 -4.98 12.90
CA GLN A 149 16.98 -5.02 11.87
C GLN A 149 16.36 -5.13 10.47
N LYS A 150 16.66 -4.18 9.58
CA LYS A 150 16.22 -4.25 8.18
C LYS A 150 17.21 -5.03 7.33
N ARG A 151 16.71 -5.90 6.46
CA ARG A 151 17.45 -6.55 5.37
C ARG A 151 16.68 -6.45 4.07
N THR A 152 17.41 -6.49 2.96
CA THR A 152 16.83 -6.49 1.62
C THR A 152 16.84 -7.87 1.01
N TYR A 153 15.79 -8.18 0.24
CA TYR A 153 15.76 -9.34 -0.65
C TYR A 153 15.81 -8.89 -2.12
N PRO A 154 16.42 -9.68 -3.02
CA PRO A 154 16.40 -9.39 -4.47
C PRO A 154 14.97 -9.33 -5.00
N TYR A 155 14.69 -8.35 -5.87
CA TYR A 155 13.37 -8.20 -6.49
C TYR A 155 13.46 -8.06 -8.01
N SER A 156 13.97 -6.93 -8.53
CA SER A 156 14.12 -6.74 -9.98
C SER A 156 15.51 -7.17 -10.47
N LEU A 157 15.56 -7.70 -11.69
CA LEU A 157 16.82 -7.89 -12.41
C LEU A 157 17.56 -6.56 -12.58
N PRO A 158 18.91 -6.54 -12.65
CA PRO A 158 19.68 -5.31 -12.81
C PRO A 158 19.30 -4.47 -14.05
N ASP A 159 18.87 -5.13 -15.11
CA ASP A 159 18.42 -4.51 -16.36
C ASP A 159 16.92 -4.14 -16.36
N ARG A 160 16.21 -4.42 -15.26
CA ARG A 160 14.77 -4.19 -15.06
C ARG A 160 13.87 -4.92 -16.06
N SER A 161 14.36 -5.97 -16.72
CA SER A 161 13.59 -6.77 -17.69
C SER A 161 12.55 -7.69 -17.03
N GLY A 162 12.63 -7.87 -15.71
CA GLY A 162 11.73 -8.72 -14.94
C GLY A 162 12.16 -8.87 -13.49
N ILE A 163 11.56 -9.85 -12.82
CA ILE A 163 11.80 -10.17 -11.41
C ILE A 163 12.89 -11.25 -11.30
N ASP A 164 13.84 -11.06 -10.40
CA ASP A 164 14.88 -12.02 -10.02
C ASP A 164 14.34 -13.01 -8.97
N PHE A 165 13.33 -13.79 -9.35
CA PHE A 165 12.55 -14.61 -8.42
C PHE A 165 13.33 -15.79 -7.84
N GLU A 166 14.17 -16.45 -8.66
CA GLU A 166 15.01 -17.55 -8.17
C GLU A 166 15.94 -17.08 -7.06
N ARG A 167 16.59 -15.93 -7.24
CA ARG A 167 17.49 -15.36 -6.23
C ARG A 167 16.73 -14.82 -5.02
N MET A 168 15.52 -14.29 -5.21
CA MET A 168 14.62 -13.94 -4.11
C MET A 168 14.40 -15.16 -3.19
N LEU A 169 13.97 -16.29 -3.78
CA LEU A 169 13.71 -17.50 -3.01
C LEU A 169 14.98 -18.07 -2.39
N ASP A 170 16.12 -18.06 -3.09
CA ASP A 170 17.39 -18.54 -2.55
C ASP A 170 17.82 -17.74 -1.31
N VAL A 171 17.78 -16.41 -1.38
CA VAL A 171 18.11 -15.53 -0.25
C VAL A 171 17.18 -15.77 0.93
N LEU A 172 15.86 -15.86 0.71
CA LEU A 172 14.89 -16.11 1.79
C LEU A 172 15.08 -17.51 2.40
N ASN A 173 15.31 -18.54 1.59
CA ASN A 173 15.52 -19.89 2.09
C ASN A 173 16.82 -20.03 2.89
N THR A 174 17.89 -19.36 2.46
CA THR A 174 19.22 -19.49 3.08
C THR A 174 19.41 -18.56 4.27
N GLN A 175 18.84 -17.35 4.23
CA GLN A 175 19.16 -16.29 5.20
C GLN A 175 18.02 -15.92 6.14
N ALA A 176 16.76 -16.05 5.73
CA ALA A 176 15.64 -15.72 6.60
C ALA A 176 15.50 -16.74 7.73
N GLN A 177 14.98 -16.28 8.86
CA GLN A 177 14.79 -17.06 10.07
C GLN A 177 13.33 -17.08 10.49
N ARG A 178 12.99 -18.02 11.37
CA ARG A 178 11.67 -18.04 12.01
C ARG A 178 11.46 -16.72 12.76
N ASN A 179 10.23 -16.22 12.73
CA ASN A 179 9.81 -14.93 13.30
C ASN A 179 10.32 -13.70 12.55
N ASP A 180 11.05 -13.86 11.44
CA ASP A 180 11.29 -12.74 10.54
C ASP A 180 9.97 -12.28 9.90
N ILE A 181 9.93 -11.03 9.48
CA ILE A 181 8.81 -10.45 8.74
C ILE A 181 9.24 -10.21 7.31
N ILE A 182 8.37 -10.46 6.33
CA ILE A 182 8.57 -10.02 4.95
C ILE A 182 7.49 -9.02 4.56
N VAL A 183 7.91 -7.84 4.11
CA VAL A 183 7.02 -6.79 3.60
C VAL A 183 6.86 -6.96 2.09
N LEU A 184 5.61 -7.03 1.63
CA LEU A 184 5.24 -7.36 0.25
C LEU A 184 4.25 -6.33 -0.27
N ASP A 185 4.52 -5.71 -1.43
CA ASP A 185 3.49 -4.95 -2.14
C ASP A 185 2.50 -5.95 -2.74
N ALA A 186 1.20 -5.80 -2.44
CA ALA A 186 0.16 -6.74 -2.89
C ALA A 186 -0.04 -6.72 -4.41
N SER A 187 0.18 -5.56 -5.02
CA SER A 187 0.13 -5.32 -6.46
C SER A 187 0.73 -3.95 -6.77
N ALA A 188 1.07 -3.72 -8.05
CA ALA A 188 1.74 -2.53 -8.55
C ALA A 188 2.94 -2.13 -7.69
N HIS A 189 3.92 -3.03 -7.58
CA HIS A 189 5.12 -2.83 -6.75
C HIS A 189 5.70 -1.42 -6.91
N SER A 190 5.74 -0.68 -5.80
CA SER A 190 5.85 0.78 -5.73
C SER A 190 7.09 1.35 -6.44
N SER A 191 8.16 0.57 -6.53
CA SER A 191 9.45 1.02 -7.07
C SER A 191 9.80 0.49 -8.47
N SER A 192 9.34 -0.71 -8.81
CA SER A 192 9.67 -1.35 -10.09
C SER A 192 8.50 -1.38 -11.06
N GLY A 193 7.26 -1.37 -10.55
CA GLY A 193 6.04 -1.63 -11.31
C GLY A 193 5.91 -3.07 -11.83
N LEU A 194 6.79 -3.97 -11.40
CA LEU A 194 6.78 -5.39 -11.75
C LEU A 194 6.09 -6.16 -10.62
N ASP A 195 5.13 -7.01 -10.96
CA ASP A 195 4.44 -7.86 -9.98
C ASP A 195 4.76 -9.33 -10.22
N LEU A 196 4.74 -10.12 -9.14
CA LEU A 196 4.88 -11.57 -9.21
C LEU A 196 3.67 -12.20 -9.90
N GLU A 197 3.94 -13.25 -10.68
CA GLU A 197 2.89 -14.08 -11.27
C GLU A 197 2.18 -14.93 -10.19
N PRO A 198 0.94 -15.39 -10.44
CA PRO A 198 0.17 -16.18 -9.46
C PRO A 198 0.92 -17.40 -8.90
N GLU A 199 1.65 -18.13 -9.74
CA GLU A 199 2.43 -19.31 -9.34
C GLU A 199 3.59 -18.92 -8.41
N GLN A 200 4.21 -17.76 -8.66
CA GLN A 200 5.30 -17.26 -7.83
C GLN A 200 4.81 -16.85 -6.43
N TRP A 201 3.58 -16.32 -6.31
CA TRP A 201 2.97 -16.07 -5.01
C TRP A 201 2.77 -17.35 -4.20
N ILE A 202 2.36 -18.44 -4.85
CA ILE A 202 2.19 -19.75 -4.18
C ILE A 202 3.53 -20.26 -3.65
N GLU A 203 4.58 -20.20 -4.47
CA GLU A 203 5.94 -20.62 -4.07
C GLU A 203 6.49 -19.77 -2.92
N LEU A 204 6.31 -18.44 -2.99
CA LEU A 204 6.73 -17.54 -1.91
C LEU A 204 5.96 -17.80 -0.61
N GLY A 205 4.64 -18.04 -0.68
CA GLY A 205 3.83 -18.42 0.47
C GLY A 205 4.31 -19.72 1.11
N ALA A 206 4.67 -20.71 0.31
CA ALA A 206 5.25 -21.98 0.80
C ALA A 206 6.60 -21.76 1.50
N VAL A 207 7.46 -20.86 0.99
CA VAL A 207 8.70 -20.48 1.68
C VAL A 207 8.40 -19.81 3.02
N CYS A 208 7.45 -18.87 3.07
CA CYS A 208 7.06 -18.21 4.31
C CYS A 208 6.58 -19.22 5.36
N GLN A 209 5.71 -20.15 4.96
CA GLN A 209 5.20 -21.20 5.84
C GLN A 209 6.32 -22.12 6.35
N LYS A 210 7.19 -22.61 5.45
CA LYS A 210 8.29 -23.52 5.78
C LYS A 210 9.30 -22.87 6.74
N LYS A 211 9.61 -21.60 6.52
CA LYS A 211 10.62 -20.84 7.28
C LYS A 211 10.05 -20.21 8.55
N GLY A 212 8.72 -20.12 8.68
CA GLY A 212 8.06 -19.41 9.77
C GLY A 212 8.26 -17.89 9.67
N ILE A 213 8.23 -17.36 8.45
CA ILE A 213 8.31 -15.92 8.17
C ILE A 213 6.88 -15.39 8.16
N PHE A 214 6.64 -14.26 8.82
CA PHE A 214 5.34 -13.60 8.85
C PHE A 214 5.19 -12.64 7.64
N PRO A 215 4.22 -12.88 6.73
CA PRO A 215 3.97 -11.99 5.59
C PRO A 215 3.17 -10.75 6.01
N PHE A 216 3.65 -9.58 5.63
CA PHE A 216 2.98 -8.30 5.83
C PHE A 216 2.79 -7.59 4.49
N PHE A 217 1.55 -7.50 4.03
CA PHE A 217 1.19 -6.89 2.76
C PHE A 217 0.98 -5.38 2.90
N ASP A 218 1.58 -4.60 2.00
CA ASP A 218 1.21 -3.22 1.70
C ASP A 218 0.29 -3.22 0.47
N SER A 219 -0.94 -2.74 0.64
CA SER A 219 -1.98 -2.71 -0.38
C SER A 219 -2.41 -1.26 -0.63
N ALA A 220 -1.50 -0.46 -1.20
CA ALA A 220 -1.76 0.94 -1.52
C ALA A 220 -2.36 1.20 -2.92
N TYR A 221 -2.15 0.27 -3.86
CA TYR A 221 -2.45 0.46 -5.27
C TYR A 221 -3.49 -0.54 -5.83
N GLN A 222 -4.28 -1.19 -4.96
CA GLN A 222 -5.29 -2.16 -5.38
C GLN A 222 -6.22 -1.54 -6.45
N GLY A 223 -6.22 -2.13 -7.64
CA GLY A 223 -6.96 -1.69 -8.82
C GLY A 223 -6.11 -1.01 -9.90
N PHE A 224 -4.87 -0.61 -9.60
CA PHE A 224 -3.98 0.05 -10.57
C PHE A 224 -3.13 -0.89 -11.42
N ALA A 225 -2.87 -2.12 -10.95
CA ALA A 225 -1.96 -3.03 -11.63
C ALA A 225 -2.64 -3.62 -12.86
N SER A 226 -3.74 -4.34 -12.67
CA SER A 226 -4.54 -4.91 -13.77
C SER A 226 -5.58 -3.93 -14.33
N GLY A 227 -6.07 -3.00 -13.50
CA GLY A 227 -7.29 -2.23 -13.77
C GLY A 227 -8.55 -2.81 -13.11
N ASP A 228 -8.40 -3.90 -12.35
CA ASP A 228 -9.46 -4.55 -11.60
C ASP A 228 -9.02 -4.81 -10.15
N PRO A 229 -9.73 -4.26 -9.14
CA PRO A 229 -9.35 -4.41 -7.74
C PRO A 229 -9.43 -5.85 -7.24
N ASP A 230 -10.26 -6.70 -7.85
CA ASP A 230 -10.40 -8.10 -7.44
C ASP A 230 -9.19 -8.94 -7.87
N THR A 231 -8.72 -8.73 -9.10
CA THR A 231 -7.47 -9.32 -9.61
C THR A 231 -6.27 -8.85 -8.79
N ASP A 232 -6.21 -7.56 -8.47
CA ASP A 232 -5.10 -6.95 -7.72
C ASP A 232 -5.03 -7.36 -6.24
N ALA A 233 -6.08 -8.01 -5.71
CA ALA A 233 -6.08 -8.63 -4.39
C ALA A 233 -5.63 -10.11 -4.40
N GLY A 234 -5.27 -10.65 -5.56
CA GLY A 234 -4.96 -12.07 -5.76
C GLY A 234 -3.85 -12.60 -4.84
N ALA A 235 -2.78 -11.82 -4.63
CA ALA A 235 -1.67 -12.20 -3.76
C ALA A 235 -2.11 -12.43 -2.30
N ILE A 236 -2.88 -11.49 -1.75
CA ILE A 236 -3.43 -11.56 -0.39
C ILE A 236 -4.34 -12.79 -0.26
N ARG A 237 -5.28 -12.94 -1.21
CA ARG A 237 -6.24 -14.05 -1.21
C ARG A 237 -5.53 -15.41 -1.35
N CYS A 238 -4.43 -15.48 -2.11
CA CYS A 238 -3.58 -16.66 -2.22
C CYS A 238 -2.99 -17.05 -0.84
N PHE A 239 -2.40 -16.09 -0.11
CA PHE A 239 -1.80 -16.38 1.20
C PHE A 239 -2.84 -16.81 2.24
N VAL A 240 -4.03 -16.22 2.20
CA VAL A 240 -5.16 -16.66 3.03
C VAL A 240 -5.59 -18.08 2.69
N GLN A 241 -5.68 -18.44 1.41
CA GLN A 241 -6.04 -19.79 0.97
C GLN A 241 -4.99 -20.84 1.36
N LEU A 242 -3.72 -20.46 1.41
CA LEU A 242 -2.62 -21.29 1.92
C LEU A 242 -2.65 -21.43 3.46
N GLY A 243 -3.55 -20.73 4.15
CA GLY A 243 -3.73 -20.80 5.59
C GLY A 243 -2.67 -20.04 6.39
N LEU A 244 -1.97 -19.07 5.78
CA LEU A 244 -1.01 -18.24 6.50
C LEU A 244 -1.70 -17.18 7.35
N GLU A 245 -1.12 -16.90 8.51
CA GLU A 245 -1.37 -15.65 9.23
C GLU A 245 -0.66 -14.51 8.53
N ILE A 246 -1.39 -13.44 8.24
CA ILE A 246 -0.87 -12.28 7.49
C ILE A 246 -1.35 -10.97 8.07
N GLY A 247 -0.52 -9.94 7.97
CA GLY A 247 -0.91 -8.54 8.20
C GLY A 247 -1.11 -7.83 6.86
N ILE A 248 -2.08 -6.92 6.78
CA ILE A 248 -2.38 -6.18 5.55
C ILE A 248 -2.62 -4.71 5.89
N ALA A 249 -1.78 -3.84 5.35
CA ALA A 249 -1.94 -2.39 5.36
C ALA A 249 -2.68 -1.94 4.10
N GLN A 250 -3.98 -1.68 4.22
CA GLN A 250 -4.81 -1.21 3.11
C GLN A 250 -4.88 0.32 3.11
N SER A 251 -4.63 0.94 1.96
CA SER A 251 -4.77 2.39 1.76
C SER A 251 -5.85 2.69 0.72
N PHE A 252 -6.57 3.80 0.94
CA PHE A 252 -7.51 4.37 -0.03
C PHE A 252 -7.00 5.67 -0.66
N SER A 253 -5.74 6.04 -0.41
CA SER A 253 -5.18 7.31 -0.86
C SER A 253 -5.07 7.41 -2.38
N LYS A 254 -4.76 6.30 -3.07
CA LYS A 254 -4.50 6.28 -4.51
C LYS A 254 -5.74 5.90 -5.31
N ASN A 255 -6.37 4.79 -4.96
CA ASN A 255 -7.50 4.22 -5.72
C ASN A 255 -8.82 4.98 -5.54
N PHE A 256 -8.96 5.79 -4.49
CA PHE A 256 -10.04 6.76 -4.34
C PHE A 256 -9.59 8.22 -4.54
N GLY A 257 -8.29 8.48 -4.76
CA GLY A 257 -7.77 9.85 -4.82
C GLY A 257 -7.84 10.61 -3.48
N LEU A 258 -7.99 9.90 -2.36
CA LEU A 258 -8.19 10.47 -1.02
C LEU A 258 -6.87 10.60 -0.24
N SER A 259 -5.82 11.10 -0.90
CA SER A 259 -4.48 11.20 -0.29
C SER A 259 -4.47 12.12 0.94
N GLY A 260 -5.20 13.23 0.91
CA GLY A 260 -5.31 14.17 2.04
C GLY A 260 -6.21 13.70 3.19
N GLU A 261 -7.22 12.86 2.92
CA GLU A 261 -8.19 12.40 3.92
C GLU A 261 -7.67 11.28 4.83
N ARG A 262 -6.52 10.70 4.47
CA ARG A 262 -5.79 9.68 5.25
C ARG A 262 -6.64 8.47 5.63
N VAL A 263 -7.37 7.92 4.66
CA VAL A 263 -8.25 6.76 4.88
C VAL A 263 -7.50 5.45 4.66
N GLY A 264 -7.54 4.54 5.64
CA GLY A 264 -6.90 3.23 5.58
C GLY A 264 -7.48 2.24 6.57
N CYS A 265 -7.08 0.98 6.43
CA CYS A 265 -7.45 -0.10 7.33
C CYS A 265 -6.27 -1.07 7.53
N LEU A 266 -6.07 -1.52 8.76
CA LEU A 266 -5.19 -2.64 9.06
C LEU A 266 -6.04 -3.89 9.22
N HIS A 267 -5.68 -4.96 8.52
CA HIS A 267 -6.27 -6.29 8.71
C HIS A 267 -5.20 -7.26 9.22
N VAL A 268 -5.58 -8.13 10.15
CA VAL A 268 -4.75 -9.25 10.62
C VAL A 268 -5.56 -10.52 10.48
N VAL A 269 -5.10 -11.43 9.63
CA VAL A 269 -5.69 -12.75 9.44
C VAL A 269 -4.99 -13.72 10.40
N LEU A 270 -5.79 -14.40 11.23
CA LEU A 270 -5.30 -15.24 12.31
C LEU A 270 -5.54 -16.72 11.99
N ALA A 271 -4.74 -17.60 12.59
CA ALA A 271 -4.90 -19.04 12.42
C ALA A 271 -6.23 -19.55 13.04
N SER A 272 -6.68 -18.88 14.10
CA SER A 272 -7.85 -19.25 14.89
C SER A 272 -8.64 -18.01 15.30
N SER A 273 -9.98 -18.13 15.34
CA SER A 273 -10.87 -17.06 15.77
C SER A 273 -10.73 -16.72 17.26
N GLU A 274 -10.13 -17.62 18.04
CA GLU A 274 -9.92 -17.41 19.49
C GLU A 274 -9.00 -16.22 19.80
N TYR A 275 -8.08 -15.89 18.89
CA TYR A 275 -7.12 -14.80 19.08
C TYR A 275 -7.65 -13.44 18.61
N ARG A 276 -8.79 -13.42 17.89
CA ARG A 276 -9.29 -12.22 17.21
C ARG A 276 -9.54 -11.07 18.16
N GLU A 277 -10.24 -11.33 19.27
CA GLU A 277 -10.63 -10.31 20.23
C GLU A 277 -9.39 -9.69 20.91
N ALA A 278 -8.44 -10.53 21.36
CA ALA A 278 -7.20 -10.06 21.96
C ALA A 278 -6.35 -9.19 21.00
N VAL A 279 -6.27 -9.59 19.72
CA VAL A 279 -5.57 -8.79 18.70
C VAL A 279 -6.30 -7.47 18.45
N PHE A 280 -7.63 -7.49 18.34
CA PHE A 280 -8.43 -6.28 18.17
C PHE A 280 -8.26 -5.31 19.36
N ASP A 281 -8.34 -5.81 20.60
CA ASP A 281 -8.16 -4.99 21.81
C ASP A 281 -6.78 -4.35 21.88
N LYS A 282 -5.74 -5.08 21.49
CA LYS A 282 -4.37 -4.57 21.43
C LYS A 282 -4.23 -3.47 20.37
N LEU A 283 -4.81 -3.67 19.19
CA LEU A 283 -4.84 -2.67 18.12
C LEU A 283 -5.62 -1.42 18.55
N PHE A 284 -6.75 -1.60 19.22
CA PHE A 284 -7.54 -0.51 19.77
C PHE A 284 -6.76 0.28 20.83
N TYR A 285 -6.05 -0.40 21.72
CA TYR A 285 -5.16 0.23 22.69
C TYR A 285 -4.09 1.11 22.01
N TYR A 286 -3.50 0.65 20.90
CA TYR A 286 -2.56 1.46 20.12
C TYR A 286 -3.22 2.68 19.49
N GLN A 287 -4.37 2.50 18.85
CA GLN A 287 -5.10 3.61 18.21
C GLN A 287 -5.44 4.71 19.22
N ARG A 288 -5.85 4.31 20.44
CA ARG A 288 -6.13 5.22 21.55
C ARG A 288 -4.95 6.13 21.92
N GLY A 289 -3.72 5.61 21.84
CA GLY A 289 -2.50 6.36 22.10
C GLY A 289 -1.97 7.16 20.90
N LEU A 290 -2.31 6.75 19.67
CA LEU A 290 -1.82 7.40 18.44
C LEU A 290 -2.74 8.54 17.98
N THR A 291 -4.03 8.26 17.83
CA THR A 291 -4.99 9.21 17.24
C THR A 291 -6.26 9.40 18.06
N SER A 292 -6.41 8.67 19.17
CA SER A 292 -7.65 8.52 19.93
C SER A 292 -8.76 7.83 19.13
N THR A 293 -9.15 8.40 17.99
CA THR A 293 -10.11 7.90 17.01
C THR A 293 -9.66 8.34 15.62
N PRO A 294 -9.88 7.54 14.56
CA PRO A 294 -9.44 7.91 13.21
C PRO A 294 -10.37 8.97 12.58
N PRO A 295 -9.92 9.67 11.51
CA PRO A 295 -10.75 10.62 10.77
C PRO A 295 -11.99 9.94 10.15
N THR A 296 -13.16 10.59 10.20
CA THR A 296 -14.43 9.96 9.79
C THR A 296 -14.88 10.34 8.38
N TYR A 297 -14.53 11.53 7.89
CA TYR A 297 -15.08 12.07 6.64
C TYR A 297 -14.71 11.20 5.42
N GLY A 298 -13.43 10.99 5.16
CA GLY A 298 -13.00 10.09 4.10
C GLY A 298 -13.47 8.63 4.26
N ALA A 299 -13.62 8.14 5.50
CA ALA A 299 -14.18 6.80 5.74
C ALA A 299 -15.68 6.72 5.38
N ASN A 300 -16.44 7.80 5.61
CA ASN A 300 -17.83 7.90 5.14
C ASN A 300 -17.89 7.91 3.61
N ILE A 301 -17.00 8.62 2.92
CA ILE A 301 -16.92 8.61 1.45
C ILE A 301 -16.68 7.20 0.94
N VAL A 302 -15.60 6.55 1.40
CA VAL A 302 -15.22 5.21 0.95
C VAL A 302 -16.32 4.20 1.25
N SER A 303 -16.85 4.18 2.47
CA SER A 303 -17.89 3.23 2.85
C SER A 303 -19.20 3.44 2.10
N THR A 304 -19.60 4.69 1.84
CA THR A 304 -20.80 4.99 1.03
C THR A 304 -20.64 4.49 -0.41
N ILE A 305 -19.48 4.74 -1.03
CA ILE A 305 -19.19 4.26 -2.39
C ILE A 305 -19.19 2.73 -2.44
N LEU A 306 -18.43 2.07 -1.55
CA LEU A 306 -18.24 0.62 -1.58
C LEU A 306 -19.51 -0.16 -1.23
N THR A 307 -20.47 0.44 -0.51
CA THR A 307 -21.71 -0.23 -0.10
C THR A 307 -22.93 0.13 -0.96
N SER A 308 -22.75 0.97 -1.99
CA SER A 308 -23.78 1.31 -2.96
C SER A 308 -23.42 0.73 -4.32
N GLU A 309 -24.28 -0.13 -4.89
CA GLU A 309 -24.01 -0.79 -6.17
C GLU A 309 -23.75 0.22 -7.31
N SER A 310 -24.52 1.30 -7.35
CA SER A 310 -24.38 2.35 -8.37
C SER A 310 -23.09 3.15 -8.21
N LEU A 311 -22.76 3.59 -6.99
CA LEU A 311 -21.53 4.33 -6.72
C LEU A 311 -20.30 3.43 -6.90
N TYR A 312 -20.38 2.18 -6.48
CA TYR A 312 -19.30 1.21 -6.68
C TYR A 312 -19.00 0.97 -8.15
N THR A 313 -20.06 0.86 -8.97
CA THR A 313 -19.92 0.75 -10.44
C THR A 313 -19.27 2.01 -11.02
N ALA A 314 -19.69 3.20 -10.59
CA ALA A 314 -19.08 4.46 -11.00
C ALA A 314 -17.60 4.56 -10.60
N TRP A 315 -17.26 4.13 -9.38
CA TRP A 315 -15.88 4.09 -8.90
C TRP A 315 -15.00 3.13 -9.71
N ARG A 316 -15.49 1.93 -10.05
CA ARG A 316 -14.74 1.02 -10.94
C ARG A 316 -14.50 1.66 -12.32
N ALA A 317 -15.45 2.44 -12.83
CA ALA A 317 -15.28 3.17 -14.10
C ALA A 317 -14.24 4.30 -14.00
N ASP A 318 -14.22 5.05 -12.89
CA ASP A 318 -13.22 6.08 -12.62
C ASP A 318 -11.81 5.47 -12.50
N LEU A 319 -11.67 4.39 -11.72
CA LEU A 319 -10.42 3.64 -11.57
C LEU A 319 -9.92 3.10 -12.93
N LYS A 320 -10.83 2.54 -13.74
CA LYS A 320 -10.49 2.09 -15.11
C LYS A 320 -10.00 3.26 -15.98
N SER A 321 -10.62 4.43 -15.87
CA SER A 321 -10.19 5.62 -16.62
C SER A 321 -8.79 6.06 -16.22
N MET A 322 -8.44 5.95 -14.93
CA MET A 322 -7.09 6.22 -14.43
C MET A 322 -6.07 5.25 -15.00
N THR A 323 -6.33 3.95 -14.89
CA THR A 323 -5.41 2.92 -15.38
C THR A 323 -5.23 2.97 -16.89
N ASP A 324 -6.30 3.19 -17.66
CA ASP A 324 -6.24 3.34 -19.12
C ASP A 324 -5.41 4.58 -19.51
N ARG A 325 -5.46 5.68 -18.73
CA ARG A 325 -4.60 6.85 -18.94
C ARG A 325 -3.13 6.53 -18.67
N VAL A 326 -2.81 5.85 -17.57
CA VAL A 326 -1.42 5.44 -17.26
C VAL A 326 -0.85 4.55 -18.36
N LYS A 327 -1.63 3.57 -18.85
CA LYS A 327 -1.25 2.70 -19.97
C LYS A 327 -0.97 3.49 -21.25
N LYS A 328 -1.81 4.49 -21.58
CA LYS A 328 -1.59 5.39 -22.72
C LYS A 328 -0.33 6.23 -22.58
N LEU A 329 -0.05 6.77 -21.39
CA LEU A 329 1.16 7.57 -21.13
C LEU A 329 2.43 6.72 -21.28
N ARG A 330 2.43 5.49 -20.74
CA ARG A 330 3.53 4.53 -20.89
C ARG A 330 3.81 4.20 -22.36
N LEU A 331 2.76 3.88 -23.12
CA LEU A 331 2.89 3.60 -24.56
C LEU A 331 3.39 4.83 -25.34
N GLY A 332 2.90 6.02 -25.01
CA GLY A 332 3.33 7.27 -25.63
C GLY A 332 4.82 7.54 -25.38
N LEU A 333 5.27 7.40 -24.13
CA LEU A 333 6.68 7.57 -23.77
C LEU A 333 7.56 6.54 -24.48
N TYR A 334 7.18 5.27 -24.44
CA TYR A 334 7.89 4.20 -25.17
C TYR A 334 8.02 4.53 -26.65
N SER A 335 6.90 4.87 -27.30
CA SER A 335 6.87 5.16 -28.74
C SER A 335 7.79 6.33 -29.10
N GLU A 336 7.82 7.37 -28.27
CA GLU A 336 8.67 8.54 -28.49
C GLU A 336 10.15 8.24 -28.30
N LEU A 337 10.51 7.41 -27.30
CA LEU A 337 11.88 6.95 -27.09
C LEU A 337 12.40 6.12 -28.28
N ILE A 338 11.57 5.20 -28.80
CA ILE A 338 11.89 4.41 -29.98
C ILE A 338 12.01 5.31 -31.23
N ARG A 339 11.06 6.22 -31.44
CA ARG A 339 11.09 7.17 -32.57
C ARG A 339 12.36 8.02 -32.57
N ARG A 340 12.83 8.44 -31.40
CA ARG A 340 14.08 9.21 -31.21
C ARG A 340 15.34 8.34 -31.20
N ARG A 341 15.23 7.02 -31.30
CA ARG A 341 16.34 6.05 -31.26
C ARG A 341 17.20 6.21 -30.00
N VAL A 342 16.56 6.46 -28.85
CA VAL A 342 17.27 6.57 -27.57
C VAL A 342 17.91 5.20 -27.25
N PRO A 343 19.23 5.13 -27.02
CA PRO A 343 19.91 3.86 -26.74
C PRO A 343 19.32 3.12 -25.53
N GLY A 344 19.33 1.79 -25.57
CA GLY A 344 18.82 0.92 -24.50
C GLY A 344 17.50 0.22 -24.85
N SER A 345 17.06 -0.67 -23.96
CA SER A 345 15.74 -1.30 -24.05
C SER A 345 14.76 -0.53 -23.18
N TRP A 346 13.61 -0.19 -23.76
CA TRP A 346 12.52 0.53 -23.08
C TRP A 346 11.24 -0.32 -22.97
N GLU A 347 11.31 -1.61 -23.34
CA GLU A 347 10.15 -2.53 -23.32
C GLU A 347 9.53 -2.64 -21.92
N TYR A 348 10.33 -2.47 -20.86
CA TYR A 348 9.87 -2.48 -19.47
C TYR A 348 8.80 -1.41 -19.17
N LEU A 349 8.75 -0.30 -19.93
CA LEU A 349 7.70 0.71 -19.77
C LEU A 349 6.31 0.16 -20.08
N LEU A 350 6.22 -0.85 -20.94
CA LEU A 350 4.98 -1.50 -21.37
C LEU A 350 4.56 -2.66 -20.47
N ILE A 351 5.46 -3.15 -19.61
CA ILE A 351 5.17 -4.25 -18.70
C ILE A 351 4.35 -3.70 -17.53
N GLN A 352 3.12 -4.18 -17.41
CA GLN A 352 2.27 -4.02 -16.23
C GLN A 352 1.65 -5.39 -15.93
N ALA A 353 1.47 -5.70 -14.65
CA ALA A 353 0.97 -6.98 -14.14
C ALA A 353 -0.11 -7.59 -15.04
N SER A 354 0.05 -8.88 -15.36
CA SER A 354 -0.82 -9.72 -16.21
C SER A 354 -0.80 -9.50 -17.73
N SER A 355 0.07 -8.65 -18.27
CA SER A 355 0.33 -8.68 -19.71
C SER A 355 1.20 -9.89 -20.03
N LYS A 356 0.58 -11.03 -20.38
CA LYS A 356 1.26 -12.17 -21.03
C LYS A 356 2.29 -11.60 -21.98
N ARG A 357 3.58 -11.90 -21.76
CA ARG A 357 4.66 -11.59 -22.72
C ARG A 357 4.12 -11.98 -24.09
N ILE A 358 3.91 -11.01 -24.96
CA ILE A 358 3.57 -11.28 -26.35
C ILE A 358 4.74 -12.13 -26.83
N SER A 359 4.49 -13.42 -27.05
CA SER A 359 5.49 -14.35 -27.52
C SER A 359 6.06 -13.74 -28.79
N LYS A 360 7.37 -13.45 -28.80
CA LYS A 360 8.08 -13.17 -30.04
C LYS A 360 7.86 -14.39 -30.93
N SER A 361 6.96 -14.26 -31.89
CA SER A 361 6.86 -15.21 -32.99
C SER A 361 8.18 -15.08 -33.75
N ASN A 362 9.05 -16.05 -33.55
CA ASN A 362 10.17 -16.30 -34.43
C ASN A 362 9.58 -16.54 -35.84
N THR A 363 9.85 -15.62 -36.74
CA THR A 363 9.87 -15.91 -38.18
C THR A 363 11.16 -15.34 -38.74
N PHE A 364 11.87 -16.26 -39.39
CA PHE A 364 13.20 -16.16 -40.00
C PHE A 364 13.34 -15.05 -41.04
#